data_AF-A0A9D3RRH4-F1
#
_entry.id   AF-A0A9D3RRH4-F1
#
_cell.length_a   1.000
_cell.length_b   1.000
_cell.length_c   1.000
_cell.angle_alpha   90.00
_cell.angle_beta   90.00
_cell.angle_gamma   90.00
#
_symmetry.space_group_name_H-M   'P 1'
#
loop_
_entity.id
_entity.type
_entity.pdbx_description
1 polymer ?
#
loop_
_entity_poly.entity_id
_entity_poly.type
_entity_poly.pdbx_seq_one_letter_code
_entity_poly.pdbx_strand_id
1 'polypeptide(L)'
;MRLTRADASHPLTKHRKIASSFRDSSLFEIFTLSCNLLKQASGKNLNLNDESQHGLLMQLLKLAHNCLNFDFIGTSTDESSDDLCTVQIPTSWRSAFLDSSTLQLFFDLYHSIPPSLSPLVLSCLVQIASVRRSLFNNAERAKFLSHLVDGVKRILENPQSLSDPNNYHEFCRLLARLKSNYQLGELVKVENYPEVIRLIANFTVTSLQHWEFAPNSVHYLLSLWQRLAASVPYVKATEPHLLETYTPEVTKAYITSRLESVHIILRDGLEDPLDDTGLVQQQLDQLSTIGRCEYEKTCALLVQLFDQSAQSYQELLQSTNSSAMDIAVQEGRLTWLVYIIGAVIGGRVSFASTDEQDAMDGELVCRVLQLMNLTDSRLAQAGNEKLELAMLSFFEQFRKIYIGDQVQKSSKLYRRLSEVLGLNDETMVLSVFIGKIITNLKYWGRCEPITSKTLQLLNDLSIGYSSVRKLVKLSAVQFMLNNHTSEHFSFLGLNNQSNLSDMRCRTTFYTALGRLLMVDLGE
;
A
#
# COMPACT_ATOMS: atom_id res chain seq x y z
N MET A 1 -2.95 -27.46 -14.12
CA MET A 1 -4.10 -28.22 -14.67
C MET A 1 -5.36 -27.57 -14.11
N ARG A 2 -6.08 -26.74 -14.90
CA ARG A 2 -7.28 -26.03 -14.42
C ARG A 2 -8.48 -26.99 -14.44
N LEU A 3 -9.23 -27.07 -13.34
CA LEU A 3 -10.49 -27.80 -13.26
C LEU A 3 -11.50 -27.14 -14.20
N THR A 4 -11.83 -27.80 -15.30
CA THR A 4 -13.01 -27.42 -16.09
C THR A 4 -14.25 -27.97 -15.42
N ARG A 5 -15.42 -27.32 -15.61
CA ARG A 5 -16.72 -27.73 -15.04
C ARG A 5 -17.12 -29.20 -15.33
N ALA A 6 -16.39 -29.91 -16.19
CA ALA A 6 -16.57 -31.33 -16.51
C ALA A 6 -15.89 -32.31 -15.52
N ASP A 7 -14.98 -31.86 -14.65
CA ASP A 7 -14.21 -32.73 -13.72
C ASP A 7 -14.89 -32.97 -12.35
N ALA A 8 -16.15 -32.53 -12.16
CA ALA A 8 -16.89 -32.67 -10.90
C ALA A 8 -17.20 -34.14 -10.50
N SER A 9 -16.82 -35.12 -11.31
CA SER A 9 -17.11 -36.56 -11.10
C SER A 9 -15.98 -37.36 -10.45
N HIS A 10 -14.79 -36.77 -10.29
CA HIS A 10 -13.63 -37.47 -9.73
C HIS A 10 -13.32 -36.96 -8.31
N PRO A 11 -13.08 -37.85 -7.32
CA PRO A 11 -12.71 -37.43 -5.98
C PRO A 11 -11.45 -36.56 -6.04
N LEU A 12 -11.48 -35.37 -5.41
CA LEU A 12 -10.35 -34.42 -5.34
C LEU A 12 -9.03 -35.10 -4.90
N THR A 13 -9.12 -36.16 -4.10
CA THR A 13 -8.00 -37.00 -3.67
C THR A 13 -7.34 -37.77 -4.82
N LYS A 14 -8.11 -38.26 -5.79
CA LYS A 14 -7.59 -38.94 -6.99
C LYS A 14 -6.90 -37.94 -7.92
N HIS A 15 -7.47 -36.75 -8.12
CA HIS A 15 -6.83 -35.67 -8.87
C HIS A 15 -5.49 -35.25 -8.28
N ARG A 16 -5.41 -35.04 -6.96
CA ARG A 16 -4.15 -34.72 -6.28
C ARG A 16 -3.10 -35.81 -6.47
N LYS A 17 -3.48 -37.09 -6.36
CA LYS A 17 -2.55 -38.21 -6.60
C LYS A 17 -2.02 -38.23 -8.04
N ILE A 18 -2.88 -38.01 -9.03
CA ILE A 18 -2.48 -37.94 -10.45
C ILE A 18 -1.55 -36.74 -10.67
N ALA A 19 -1.89 -35.56 -10.15
CA ALA A 19 -1.08 -34.35 -10.27
C ALA A 19 0.31 -34.54 -9.64
N SER A 20 0.38 -35.12 -8.43
CA SER A 20 1.66 -35.45 -7.78
C SER A 20 2.47 -36.47 -8.58
N SER A 21 1.83 -37.50 -9.12
CA SER A 21 2.52 -38.49 -9.97
C SER A 21 3.08 -37.84 -11.23
N PHE A 22 2.31 -36.98 -11.90
CA PHE A 22 2.76 -36.27 -13.10
C PHE A 22 3.93 -35.31 -12.80
N ARG A 23 3.83 -34.56 -11.68
CA ARG A 23 4.88 -33.69 -11.17
C ARG A 23 6.21 -34.43 -10.99
N ASP A 24 6.15 -35.61 -10.39
CA ASP A 24 7.34 -36.38 -10.02
C ASP A 24 7.91 -37.19 -11.18
N SER A 25 7.08 -37.63 -12.12
CA SER A 25 7.50 -38.54 -13.21
C SER A 25 7.79 -37.85 -14.56
N SER A 26 7.14 -36.74 -14.90
CA SER A 26 7.18 -36.21 -16.28
C SER A 26 7.41 -34.71 -16.38
N LEU A 27 6.92 -33.93 -15.41
CA LEU A 27 6.94 -32.47 -15.50
C LEU A 27 8.37 -31.90 -15.65
N PHE A 28 9.36 -32.49 -14.99
CA PHE A 28 10.76 -32.06 -15.09
C PHE A 28 11.34 -32.27 -16.48
N GLU A 29 11.04 -33.40 -17.11
CA GLU A 29 11.52 -33.74 -18.46
C GLU A 29 10.91 -32.78 -19.49
N ILE A 30 9.62 -32.43 -19.32
CA ILE A 30 8.92 -31.46 -20.16
C ILE A 30 9.56 -30.07 -20.02
N PHE A 31 9.84 -29.63 -18.79
CA PHE A 31 10.54 -28.37 -18.54
C PHE A 31 11.93 -28.36 -19.22
N THR A 32 12.70 -29.43 -19.02
CA THR A 32 14.05 -29.55 -19.60
C THR A 32 14.02 -29.54 -21.13
N LEU A 33 13.06 -30.25 -21.73
CA LEU A 33 12.83 -30.23 -23.18
C LEU A 33 12.52 -28.81 -23.68
N SER A 34 11.63 -28.08 -22.99
CA SER A 34 11.29 -26.71 -23.36
C SER A 34 12.52 -25.80 -23.31
N CYS A 35 13.35 -25.87 -22.27
CA CYS A 35 14.58 -25.11 -22.13
C CYS A 35 15.60 -25.46 -23.22
N ASN A 36 15.75 -26.74 -23.56
CA ASN A 36 16.69 -27.17 -24.61
C ASN A 36 16.25 -26.69 -25.99
N LEU A 37 14.96 -26.75 -26.30
CA LEU A 37 14.42 -26.22 -27.57
C LEU A 37 14.55 -24.70 -27.63
N LEU A 38 14.31 -23.99 -26.53
CA LEU A 38 14.54 -22.54 -26.43
C LEU A 38 16.01 -22.16 -26.63
N LYS A 39 16.96 -22.91 -26.02
CA LYS A 39 18.40 -22.73 -26.24
C LYS A 39 18.77 -22.90 -27.72
N GLN A 40 18.27 -23.97 -28.35
CA GLN A 40 18.52 -24.23 -29.77
C GLN A 40 17.92 -23.17 -30.68
N ALA A 41 16.74 -22.65 -30.34
CA ALA A 41 16.08 -21.58 -31.06
C ALA A 41 16.89 -20.28 -30.93
N SER A 42 17.28 -19.89 -29.71
CA SER A 42 18.07 -18.68 -29.44
C SER A 42 19.45 -18.67 -30.10
N GLY A 43 20.07 -19.84 -30.31
CA GLY A 43 21.38 -19.96 -30.94
C GLY A 43 21.36 -19.91 -32.48
N LYS A 44 20.18 -19.88 -33.10
CA LYS A 44 20.01 -19.73 -34.55
C LYS A 44 19.51 -18.32 -34.84
N ASN A 45 19.90 -17.73 -35.98
CA ASN A 45 19.28 -16.49 -36.48
C ASN A 45 17.82 -16.76 -36.84
N LEU A 46 16.92 -16.71 -35.85
CA LEU A 46 15.49 -16.89 -36.06
C LEU A 46 14.93 -15.70 -36.84
N ASN A 47 14.12 -15.99 -37.84
CA ASN A 47 13.32 -14.97 -38.50
C ASN A 47 12.03 -14.79 -37.68
N LEU A 48 12.05 -13.88 -36.71
CA LEU A 48 10.92 -13.65 -35.81
C LEU A 48 9.72 -12.97 -36.49
N ASN A 49 9.84 -12.64 -37.79
CA ASN A 49 8.74 -12.24 -38.67
C ASN A 49 8.02 -13.44 -39.32
N ASP A 50 8.59 -14.65 -39.26
CA ASP A 50 7.92 -15.88 -39.67
C ASP A 50 6.93 -16.32 -38.57
N GLU A 51 5.64 -16.32 -38.88
CA GLU A 51 4.56 -16.69 -37.95
C GLU A 51 4.76 -18.08 -37.34
N SER A 52 5.36 -19.02 -38.07
CA SER A 52 5.58 -20.37 -37.58
C SER A 52 6.68 -20.42 -36.51
N GLN A 53 7.77 -19.69 -36.71
CA GLN A 53 8.88 -19.58 -35.76
C GLN A 53 8.46 -18.76 -34.54
N HIS A 54 7.72 -17.69 -34.76
CA HIS A 54 7.13 -16.88 -33.71
C HIS A 54 6.17 -17.70 -32.83
N GLY A 55 5.25 -18.45 -33.47
CA GLY A 55 4.30 -19.33 -32.79
C GLY A 55 5.00 -20.44 -32.00
N LEU A 56 6.04 -21.05 -32.56
CA LEU A 56 6.83 -22.07 -31.86
C LEU A 56 7.46 -21.51 -30.58
N LEU A 57 8.14 -20.35 -30.64
CA LEU A 57 8.72 -19.72 -29.46
C LEU A 57 7.67 -19.39 -28.40
N MET A 58 6.53 -18.84 -28.83
CA MET A 58 5.43 -18.53 -27.91
C MET A 58 4.95 -19.78 -27.17
N GLN A 59 4.77 -20.91 -27.87
CA GLN A 59 4.33 -22.16 -27.24
C GLN A 59 5.41 -22.76 -26.33
N LEU A 60 6.69 -22.67 -26.71
CA LEU A 60 7.79 -23.12 -25.85
C LEU A 60 7.90 -22.30 -24.56
N LEU A 61 7.75 -20.97 -24.65
CA LEU A 61 7.73 -20.09 -23.47
C LEU A 61 6.52 -20.36 -22.59
N LYS A 62 5.32 -20.54 -23.18
CA LYS A 62 4.12 -20.94 -22.44
C LYS A 62 4.30 -22.29 -21.76
N LEU A 63 4.94 -23.25 -22.43
CA LEU A 63 5.23 -24.56 -21.87
C LEU A 63 6.18 -24.44 -20.66
N ALA A 64 7.29 -23.72 -20.81
CA ALA A 64 8.23 -23.46 -19.73
C ALA A 64 7.55 -22.77 -18.53
N HIS A 65 6.78 -21.71 -18.81
CA HIS A 65 6.03 -20.98 -17.78
C HIS A 65 5.02 -21.88 -17.07
N ASN A 66 4.24 -22.68 -17.80
CA ASN A 66 3.25 -23.59 -17.20
C ASN A 66 3.89 -24.68 -16.35
N CYS A 67 5.09 -25.14 -16.71
CA CYS A 67 5.86 -26.06 -15.88
C CYS A 67 6.32 -25.40 -14.58
N LEU A 68 6.81 -24.17 -14.65
CA LEU A 68 7.26 -23.39 -13.49
C LEU A 68 6.10 -22.94 -12.58
N ASN A 69 4.93 -22.69 -13.16
CA ASN A 69 3.71 -22.27 -12.46
C ASN A 69 2.81 -23.46 -12.05
N PHE A 70 3.33 -24.69 -12.11
CA PHE A 70 2.58 -25.87 -11.67
C PHE A 70 2.30 -25.81 -10.16
N ASP A 71 1.11 -26.24 -9.72
CA ASP A 71 0.81 -26.37 -8.28
C ASP A 71 1.56 -27.57 -7.69
N PHE A 72 2.77 -27.33 -7.22
CA PHE A 72 3.64 -28.35 -6.66
C PHE A 72 3.15 -28.90 -5.30
N ILE A 73 2.24 -28.20 -4.60
CA ILE A 73 1.82 -28.53 -3.23
C ILE A 73 0.44 -29.23 -3.22
N GLY A 74 -0.41 -28.98 -4.22
CA GLY A 74 -1.77 -29.48 -4.28
C GLY A 74 -2.76 -28.65 -3.44
N THR A 75 -2.34 -27.44 -3.07
CA THR A 75 -3.21 -26.41 -2.50
C THR A 75 -3.55 -25.49 -3.65
N SER A 76 -4.77 -25.62 -4.19
CA SER A 76 -5.34 -24.61 -5.09
C SER A 76 -5.37 -23.29 -4.32
N THR A 77 -4.29 -22.52 -4.38
CA THR A 77 -4.26 -21.17 -3.85
C THR A 77 -5.21 -20.37 -4.72
N ASP A 78 -6.19 -19.77 -4.05
CA ASP A 78 -7.05 -18.74 -4.61
C ASP A 78 -6.15 -17.73 -5.37
N GLU A 79 -6.33 -17.59 -6.69
CA GLU A 79 -5.55 -16.64 -7.52
C GLU A 79 -5.78 -15.17 -7.04
N SER A 80 -6.71 -14.93 -6.11
CA SER A 80 -6.98 -13.63 -5.48
C SER A 80 -6.12 -13.33 -4.24
N SER A 81 -5.37 -14.28 -3.69
CA SER A 81 -4.52 -14.06 -2.51
C SER A 81 -3.08 -13.70 -2.89
N ASP A 82 -2.61 -12.59 -2.32
CA ASP A 82 -1.31 -11.92 -2.52
C ASP A 82 -0.20 -12.73 -3.24
N ASP A 83 0.14 -12.22 -4.42
CA ASP A 83 0.97 -12.80 -5.47
C ASP A 83 2.48 -12.78 -5.14
N LEU A 84 2.88 -13.05 -3.89
CA LEU A 84 4.26 -13.05 -3.38
C LEU A 84 4.69 -14.37 -2.71
N CYS A 85 3.96 -15.47 -2.92
CA CYS A 85 4.33 -16.80 -2.40
C CYS A 85 5.57 -17.40 -3.08
N THR A 86 6.41 -18.09 -2.31
CA THR A 86 7.56 -18.85 -2.84
C THR A 86 7.10 -20.14 -3.52
N VAL A 87 7.72 -20.52 -4.63
CA VAL A 87 7.45 -21.75 -5.37
C VAL A 87 8.22 -22.92 -4.75
N GLN A 88 7.51 -24.01 -4.44
CA GLN A 88 8.08 -25.23 -3.82
C GLN A 88 8.41 -26.30 -4.87
N ILE A 89 9.46 -26.05 -5.64
CA ILE A 89 9.91 -27.00 -6.66
C ILE A 89 10.52 -28.26 -6.01
N PRO A 90 10.23 -29.47 -6.52
CA PRO A 90 10.85 -30.71 -6.08
C PRO A 90 12.39 -30.69 -6.16
N THR A 91 13.04 -31.37 -5.23
CA THR A 91 14.51 -31.45 -5.16
C THR A 91 15.15 -32.11 -6.39
N SER A 92 14.41 -32.95 -7.12
CA SER A 92 14.87 -33.54 -8.39
C SER A 92 15.17 -32.50 -9.47
N TRP A 93 14.56 -31.30 -9.40
CA TRP A 93 14.80 -30.22 -10.35
C TRP A 93 16.00 -29.35 -10.01
N ARG A 94 16.62 -29.57 -8.83
CA ARG A 94 17.69 -28.73 -8.29
C ARG A 94 18.82 -28.47 -9.30
N SER A 95 19.19 -29.48 -10.09
CA SER A 95 20.23 -29.36 -11.12
C SER A 95 19.93 -28.25 -12.14
N ALA A 96 18.68 -28.07 -12.55
CA ALA A 96 18.30 -27.06 -13.53
C ALA A 96 18.43 -25.61 -12.99
N PHE A 97 18.27 -25.42 -11.68
CA PHE A 97 18.40 -24.11 -11.02
C PHE A 97 19.82 -23.80 -10.54
N LEU A 98 20.65 -24.82 -10.37
CA LEU A 98 22.08 -24.65 -10.09
C LEU A 98 22.91 -24.39 -11.35
N ASP A 99 22.42 -24.84 -12.51
CA ASP A 99 22.99 -24.51 -13.80
C ASP A 99 22.72 -23.04 -14.15
N SER A 100 23.76 -22.21 -14.12
CA SER A 100 23.69 -20.79 -14.47
C SER A 100 23.19 -20.56 -15.90
N SER A 101 23.35 -21.54 -16.79
CA SER A 101 22.88 -21.43 -18.18
C SER A 101 21.36 -21.38 -18.30
N THR A 102 20.62 -21.93 -17.34
CA THR A 102 19.15 -21.89 -17.35
C THR A 102 18.64 -20.47 -17.07
N LEU A 103 19.15 -19.82 -16.02
CA LEU A 103 18.75 -18.46 -15.69
C LEU A 103 19.22 -17.48 -16.78
N GLN A 104 20.46 -17.65 -17.24
CA GLN A 104 21.03 -16.83 -18.30
C GLN A 104 20.22 -16.94 -19.60
N LEU A 105 19.74 -18.13 -19.98
CA LEU A 105 18.87 -18.33 -21.15
C LEU A 105 17.68 -17.38 -21.15
N PHE A 106 16.94 -17.28 -20.04
CA PHE A 106 15.75 -16.42 -19.99
C PHE A 106 16.12 -14.94 -20.04
N PHE A 107 17.22 -14.52 -19.41
CA PHE A 107 17.69 -13.15 -19.57
C PHE A 107 18.16 -12.84 -21.00
N ASP A 108 18.86 -13.76 -21.67
CA ASP A 108 19.31 -13.58 -23.05
C ASP A 108 18.12 -13.55 -24.02
N LEU A 109 17.11 -14.40 -23.79
CA LEU A 109 15.86 -14.39 -24.55
C LEU A 109 15.15 -13.04 -24.42
N TYR A 110 15.04 -12.48 -23.21
CA TYR A 110 14.38 -11.18 -23.00
C TYR A 110 14.98 -10.06 -23.87
N HIS A 111 16.31 -10.06 -24.06
CA HIS A 111 16.99 -9.04 -24.86
C HIS A 111 17.01 -9.32 -26.37
N SER A 112 16.70 -10.55 -26.79
CA SER A 112 16.83 -10.99 -28.20
C SER A 112 15.50 -11.20 -28.92
N ILE A 113 14.39 -11.37 -28.20
CA ILE A 113 13.06 -11.63 -28.78
C ILE A 113 12.20 -10.35 -28.89
N PRO A 114 11.18 -10.33 -29.77
CA PRO A 114 10.30 -9.18 -29.92
C PRO A 114 9.47 -8.89 -28.66
N PRO A 115 9.01 -7.63 -28.47
CA PRO A 115 8.18 -7.22 -27.34
C PRO A 115 6.88 -8.00 -27.14
N SER A 116 6.35 -8.66 -28.18
CA SER A 116 5.15 -9.49 -28.07
C SER A 116 5.36 -10.81 -27.31
N LEU A 117 6.61 -11.25 -27.13
CA LEU A 117 6.96 -12.49 -26.41
C LEU A 117 7.71 -12.23 -25.10
N SER A 118 8.33 -11.07 -24.94
CA SER A 118 9.11 -10.71 -23.75
C SER A 118 8.33 -10.77 -22.42
N PRO A 119 7.00 -10.50 -22.35
CA PRO A 119 6.29 -10.64 -21.08
C PRO A 119 6.28 -12.08 -20.57
N LEU A 120 6.16 -13.08 -21.46
CA LEU A 120 6.20 -14.50 -21.09
C LEU A 120 7.58 -14.92 -20.55
N VAL A 121 8.65 -14.31 -21.06
CA VAL A 121 10.00 -14.52 -20.54
C VAL A 121 10.12 -13.95 -19.13
N LEU A 122 9.63 -12.73 -18.90
CA LEU A 122 9.60 -12.14 -17.57
C LEU A 122 8.74 -12.97 -16.61
N SER A 123 7.60 -13.50 -17.04
CA SER A 123 6.80 -14.42 -16.21
C SER A 123 7.57 -15.68 -15.82
N CYS A 124 8.37 -16.25 -16.73
CA CYS A 124 9.28 -17.35 -16.37
C CYS A 124 10.32 -16.90 -15.33
N LEU A 125 10.94 -15.73 -15.52
CA LEU A 125 11.90 -15.16 -14.57
C LEU A 125 11.29 -14.90 -13.19
N VAL A 126 10.03 -14.42 -13.12
CA VAL A 126 9.28 -14.22 -11.86
C VAL A 126 9.16 -15.54 -11.11
N GLN A 127 8.80 -16.63 -11.80
CA GLN A 127 8.69 -17.95 -11.17
C GLN A 127 10.06 -18.50 -10.74
N ILE A 128 11.09 -18.33 -11.56
CA ILE A 128 12.46 -18.75 -11.25
C ILE A 128 13.01 -17.98 -10.03
N ALA A 129 12.76 -16.67 -9.95
CA ALA A 129 13.13 -15.83 -8.80
C ALA A 129 12.36 -16.18 -7.52
N SER A 130 11.20 -16.82 -7.66
CA SER A 130 10.32 -17.22 -6.54
C SER A 130 10.67 -18.58 -5.94
N VAL A 131 11.67 -19.29 -6.48
CA VAL A 131 12.05 -20.63 -6.00
C VAL A 131 12.53 -20.58 -4.55
N ARG A 132 11.90 -21.39 -3.70
CA ARG A 132 12.10 -21.35 -2.25
C ARG A 132 13.54 -21.67 -1.84
N ARG A 133 14.00 -20.98 -0.79
CA ARG A 133 15.32 -21.17 -0.15
C ARG A 133 15.74 -22.64 0.05
N SER A 134 14.81 -23.53 0.41
CA SER A 134 15.10 -24.94 0.69
C SER A 134 15.66 -25.72 -0.49
N LEU A 135 15.53 -25.22 -1.73
CA LEU A 135 16.14 -25.85 -2.90
C LEU A 135 17.67 -25.66 -2.95
N PHE A 136 18.25 -24.75 -2.17
CA PHE A 136 19.66 -24.35 -2.25
C PHE A 136 20.37 -24.53 -0.90
N ASN A 137 21.68 -24.82 -0.93
CA ASN A 137 22.53 -24.52 0.22
C ASN A 137 22.93 -23.03 0.22
N ASN A 138 23.57 -22.54 1.28
CA ASN A 138 23.89 -21.11 1.41
C ASN A 138 24.83 -20.59 0.31
N ALA A 139 25.83 -21.37 -0.10
CA ALA A 139 26.81 -20.95 -1.11
C ALA A 139 26.20 -20.90 -2.51
N GLU A 140 25.44 -21.93 -2.88
CA GLU A 140 24.70 -21.99 -4.14
C GLU A 140 23.65 -20.88 -4.23
N ARG A 141 22.95 -20.62 -3.12
CA ARG A 141 21.94 -19.57 -3.05
C ARG A 141 22.54 -18.19 -3.28
N ALA A 142 23.69 -17.91 -2.67
CA ALA A 142 24.42 -16.67 -2.89
C ALA A 142 24.84 -16.55 -4.36
N LYS A 143 25.39 -17.61 -4.96
CA LYS A 143 25.75 -17.63 -6.38
C LYS A 143 24.55 -17.40 -7.29
N PHE A 144 23.43 -18.08 -7.05
CA PHE A 144 22.20 -17.91 -7.82
C PHE A 144 21.66 -16.47 -7.71
N LEU A 145 21.63 -15.92 -6.49
CA LEU A 145 21.21 -14.54 -6.24
C LEU A 145 22.07 -13.53 -7.01
N SER A 146 23.40 -13.69 -7.03
CA SER A 146 24.28 -12.80 -7.81
C SER A 146 23.93 -12.79 -9.30
N HIS A 147 23.66 -13.95 -9.91
CA HIS A 147 23.28 -14.02 -11.33
C HIS A 147 21.89 -13.40 -11.57
N LEU A 148 20.96 -13.59 -10.64
CA LEU A 148 19.62 -13.00 -10.72
C LEU A 148 19.68 -11.47 -10.65
N VAL A 149 20.43 -10.92 -9.70
CA VAL A 149 20.63 -9.48 -9.52
C VAL A 149 21.36 -8.87 -10.73
N ASP A 150 22.35 -9.56 -11.28
CA ASP A 150 23.03 -9.13 -12.51
C ASP A 150 22.08 -9.08 -13.73
N GLY A 151 21.22 -10.07 -13.90
CA GLY A 151 20.22 -10.04 -14.97
C GLY A 151 19.20 -8.91 -14.80
N VAL A 152 18.73 -8.65 -13.56
CA VAL A 152 17.85 -7.50 -13.25
C VAL A 152 18.56 -6.18 -13.55
N LYS A 153 19.84 -6.06 -13.19
CA LYS A 153 20.67 -4.89 -13.50
C LYS A 153 20.70 -4.62 -15.00
N ARG A 154 20.98 -5.63 -15.82
CA ARG A 154 21.05 -5.50 -17.30
C ARG A 154 19.74 -4.98 -17.91
N ILE A 155 18.59 -5.41 -17.38
CA ILE A 155 17.27 -4.91 -17.80
C ILE A 155 17.10 -3.43 -17.40
N LEU A 156 17.51 -3.04 -16.19
CA LEU A 156 17.42 -1.66 -15.72
C LEU A 156 18.35 -0.70 -16.47
N GLU A 157 19.52 -1.17 -16.92
CA GLU A 157 20.44 -0.39 -17.76
C GLU A 157 19.90 -0.17 -19.18
N ASN A 158 18.97 -1.00 -19.65
CA ASN A 158 18.37 -0.92 -20.98
C ASN A 158 16.82 -0.96 -20.92
N PRO A 159 16.16 0.09 -20.39
CA PRO A 159 14.73 0.05 -20.07
C PRO A 159 13.79 0.17 -21.27
N GLN A 160 14.28 0.18 -22.51
CA GLN A 160 13.47 0.43 -23.72
C GLN A 160 12.27 -0.52 -23.83
N SER A 161 12.46 -1.80 -23.53
CA SER A 161 11.37 -2.80 -23.56
C SER A 161 10.34 -2.62 -22.44
N LEU A 162 10.66 -1.85 -21.39
CA LEU A 162 9.75 -1.56 -20.27
C LEU A 162 8.75 -0.44 -20.58
N SER A 163 8.81 0.17 -21.78
CA SER A 163 7.73 1.04 -22.27
C SER A 163 6.45 0.26 -22.61
N ASP A 164 6.54 -1.06 -22.82
CA ASP A 164 5.37 -1.93 -22.97
C ASP A 164 4.73 -2.22 -21.59
N PRO A 165 3.41 -2.02 -21.41
CA PRO A 165 2.73 -2.21 -20.12
C PRO A 165 2.84 -3.63 -19.55
N ASN A 166 2.86 -4.68 -20.39
CA ASN A 166 2.94 -6.05 -19.92
C ASN A 166 4.35 -6.39 -19.42
N ASN A 167 5.38 -5.95 -20.17
CA ASN A 167 6.77 -6.07 -19.72
C ASN A 167 6.98 -5.31 -18.41
N TYR A 168 6.50 -4.07 -18.35
CA TYR A 168 6.59 -3.24 -17.16
C TYR A 168 5.95 -3.93 -15.94
N HIS A 169 4.73 -4.48 -16.10
CA HIS A 169 4.03 -5.20 -15.04
C HIS A 169 4.80 -6.43 -14.54
N GLU A 170 5.22 -7.31 -15.45
CA GLU A 170 5.96 -8.53 -15.10
C GLU A 170 7.33 -8.21 -14.49
N PHE A 171 7.97 -7.13 -14.93
CA PHE A 171 9.22 -6.67 -14.34
C PHE A 171 9.02 -6.12 -12.91
N CYS A 172 7.95 -5.36 -12.65
CA CYS A 172 7.59 -4.94 -11.29
C CYS A 172 7.36 -6.15 -10.36
N ARG A 173 6.67 -7.19 -10.87
CA ARG A 173 6.51 -8.47 -10.15
C ARG A 173 7.87 -9.10 -9.84
N LEU A 174 8.78 -9.17 -10.82
CA LEU A 174 10.13 -9.73 -10.64
C LEU A 174 10.92 -8.98 -9.55
N LEU A 175 10.89 -7.64 -9.57
CA LEU A 175 11.55 -6.83 -8.55
C LEU A 175 10.99 -7.11 -7.15
N ALA A 176 9.67 -7.23 -7.01
CA ALA A 176 9.05 -7.56 -5.73
C ALA A 176 9.45 -8.95 -5.21
N ARG A 177 9.75 -9.90 -6.12
CA ARG A 177 10.25 -11.25 -5.75
C ARG A 177 11.63 -11.24 -5.11
N LEU A 178 12.49 -10.28 -5.46
CA LEU A 178 13.82 -10.17 -4.86
C LEU A 178 13.74 -10.07 -3.35
N LYS A 179 12.89 -9.18 -2.81
CA LYS A 179 12.77 -9.02 -1.36
C LYS A 179 11.84 -10.03 -0.70
N SER A 180 10.82 -10.53 -1.40
CA SER A 180 9.95 -11.55 -0.81
C SER A 180 10.66 -12.88 -0.59
N ASN A 181 11.60 -13.22 -1.48
CA ASN A 181 12.30 -14.50 -1.42
C ASN A 181 13.70 -14.39 -0.79
N TYR A 182 14.38 -13.25 -0.88
CA TYR A 182 15.73 -13.05 -0.34
C TYR A 182 15.74 -12.00 0.78
N GLN A 183 16.47 -12.30 1.86
CA GLN A 183 16.60 -11.37 2.98
C GLN A 183 17.48 -10.18 2.58
N LEU A 184 17.24 -9.01 3.17
CA LEU A 184 18.06 -7.82 2.90
C LEU A 184 19.55 -8.07 3.18
N GLY A 185 19.86 -8.81 4.26
CA GLY A 185 21.24 -9.23 4.57
C GLY A 185 21.88 -10.19 3.54
N GLU A 186 21.11 -10.82 2.65
CA GLU A 186 21.63 -11.56 1.50
C GLU A 186 21.87 -10.63 0.30
N LEU A 187 20.96 -9.67 0.07
CA LEU A 187 21.03 -8.73 -1.05
C LEU A 187 22.25 -7.80 -0.94
N VAL A 188 22.51 -7.23 0.23
CA VAL A 188 23.63 -6.28 0.43
C VAL A 188 25.01 -6.91 0.24
N LYS A 189 25.10 -8.25 0.27
CA LYS A 189 26.35 -9.00 0.04
C LYS A 189 26.65 -9.25 -1.43
N VAL A 190 25.71 -8.96 -2.32
CA VAL A 190 25.92 -9.08 -3.75
C VAL A 190 26.82 -7.92 -4.20
N GLU A 191 27.88 -8.22 -4.95
CA GLU A 191 28.92 -7.26 -5.35
C GLU A 191 28.38 -5.99 -6.03
N ASN A 192 27.38 -6.15 -6.91
CA ASN A 192 26.76 -5.04 -7.64
C ASN A 192 25.55 -4.41 -6.94
N TYR A 193 25.23 -4.80 -5.69
CA TYR A 193 24.06 -4.30 -4.96
C TYR A 193 23.93 -2.77 -4.93
N PRO A 194 24.99 -1.98 -4.63
CA PRO A 194 24.89 -0.52 -4.57
C PRO A 194 24.36 0.11 -5.85
N GLU A 195 24.78 -0.44 -7.01
CA GLU A 195 24.35 0.03 -8.31
C GLU A 195 22.93 -0.43 -8.64
N VAL A 196 22.58 -1.68 -8.31
CA VAL A 196 21.24 -2.20 -8.57
C VAL A 196 20.18 -1.49 -7.74
N ILE A 197 20.42 -1.26 -6.45
CA ILE A 197 19.43 -0.57 -5.61
C ILE A 197 19.21 0.88 -6.07
N ARG A 198 20.26 1.56 -6.56
CA ARG A 198 20.18 2.88 -7.20
C ARG A 198 19.30 2.85 -8.44
N LEU A 199 19.52 1.87 -9.33
CA LEU A 199 18.73 1.70 -10.55
C LEU A 199 17.26 1.39 -10.24
N ILE A 200 16.99 0.53 -9.23
CA ILE A 200 15.63 0.23 -8.76
C ILE A 200 14.96 1.49 -8.20
N ALA A 201 15.69 2.32 -7.44
CA ALA A 201 15.18 3.59 -6.91
C ALA A 201 14.79 4.54 -8.04
N ASN A 202 15.70 4.77 -9.00
CA ASN A 202 15.43 5.62 -10.17
C ASN A 202 14.23 5.13 -10.99
N PHE A 203 14.17 3.82 -11.25
CA PHE A 203 13.04 3.20 -11.92
C PHE A 203 11.74 3.42 -11.14
N THR A 204 11.74 3.21 -9.83
CA THR A 204 10.57 3.41 -8.96
C THR A 204 10.11 4.87 -8.96
N VAL A 205 11.03 5.83 -8.83
CA VAL A 205 10.71 7.26 -8.86
C VAL A 205 10.06 7.65 -10.18
N THR A 206 10.63 7.21 -11.30
CA THR A 206 10.10 7.49 -12.65
C THR A 206 8.72 6.85 -12.84
N SER A 207 8.56 5.63 -12.34
CA SER A 207 7.31 4.86 -12.36
C SER A 207 6.18 5.53 -11.57
N LEU A 208 6.50 6.09 -10.41
CA LEU A 208 5.54 6.81 -9.57
C LEU A 208 5.09 8.13 -10.19
N GLN A 209 5.97 8.80 -10.94
CA GLN A 209 5.65 10.03 -11.66
C GLN A 209 4.75 9.77 -12.89
N HIS A 210 4.88 8.61 -13.54
CA HIS A 210 4.11 8.20 -14.71
C HIS A 210 3.01 7.19 -14.34
N TRP A 211 2.20 7.51 -13.33
CA TRP A 211 1.21 6.61 -12.74
C TRP A 211 0.11 6.15 -13.72
N GLU A 212 -0.14 6.93 -14.77
CA GLU A 212 -1.16 6.65 -15.81
C GLU A 212 -0.90 5.34 -16.58
N PHE A 213 0.36 4.90 -16.67
CA PHE A 213 0.73 3.79 -17.55
C PHE A 213 0.40 2.40 -16.98
N ALA A 214 0.37 2.22 -15.65
CA ALA A 214 0.12 0.91 -15.04
C ALA A 214 -0.21 1.01 -13.54
N PRO A 215 -1.44 1.39 -13.15
CA PRO A 215 -1.83 1.60 -11.76
C PRO A 215 -1.66 0.35 -10.89
N ASN A 216 -1.98 -0.84 -11.44
CA ASN A 216 -1.87 -2.12 -10.73
C ASN A 216 -0.43 -2.55 -10.43
N SER A 217 0.55 -2.01 -11.16
CA SER A 217 1.97 -2.39 -11.02
C SER A 217 2.67 -1.63 -9.90
N VAL A 218 2.18 -0.43 -9.56
CA VAL A 218 2.74 0.42 -8.49
C VAL A 218 2.76 -0.31 -7.15
N HIS A 219 1.74 -1.13 -6.89
CA HIS A 219 1.65 -1.92 -5.66
C HIS A 219 2.86 -2.83 -5.44
N TYR A 220 3.40 -3.46 -6.49
CA TYR A 220 4.58 -4.34 -6.38
C TYR A 220 5.84 -3.56 -5.99
N LEU A 221 6.01 -2.36 -6.56
CA LEU A 221 7.14 -1.48 -6.23
C LEU A 221 7.04 -0.97 -4.80
N LEU A 222 5.87 -0.48 -4.39
CA LEU A 222 5.66 -0.05 -3.01
C LEU A 222 5.81 -1.22 -2.01
N SER A 223 5.34 -2.42 -2.35
CA SER A 223 5.55 -3.62 -1.51
C SER A 223 7.03 -3.98 -1.37
N LEU A 224 7.81 -3.88 -2.46
CA LEU A 224 9.26 -4.07 -2.42
C LEU A 224 9.91 -3.12 -1.41
N TRP A 225 9.66 -1.81 -1.54
CA TRP A 225 10.22 -0.78 -0.67
C TRP A 225 9.75 -0.91 0.78
N GLN A 226 8.46 -1.19 1.00
CA GLN A 226 7.89 -1.44 2.33
C GLN A 226 8.64 -2.59 3.03
N ARG A 227 8.82 -3.72 2.34
CA ARG A 227 9.51 -4.89 2.91
C ARG A 227 11.00 -4.67 3.09
N LEU A 228 11.64 -3.85 2.26
CA LEU A 228 13.03 -3.43 2.42
C LEU A 228 13.17 -2.57 3.68
N ALA A 229 12.39 -1.49 3.79
CA ALA A 229 12.38 -0.59 4.95
C ALA A 229 12.09 -1.33 6.26
N ALA A 230 11.04 -2.16 6.29
CA ALA A 230 10.68 -2.96 7.48
C ALA A 230 11.78 -3.93 7.92
N SER A 231 12.71 -4.29 7.04
CA SER A 231 13.81 -5.21 7.36
C SER A 231 15.06 -4.52 7.92
N VAL A 232 15.18 -3.20 7.79
CA VAL A 232 16.35 -2.41 8.23
C VAL A 232 16.74 -2.70 9.69
N PRO A 233 15.81 -2.69 10.67
CA PRO A 233 16.17 -2.93 12.08
C PRO A 233 16.74 -4.32 12.37
N TYR A 234 16.57 -5.26 11.45
CA TYR A 234 16.98 -6.65 11.60
C TYR A 234 18.23 -7.01 10.79
N VAL A 235 18.78 -6.07 10.02
CA VAL A 235 20.00 -6.29 9.23
C VAL A 235 21.20 -6.34 10.16
N LYS A 236 21.92 -7.47 10.12
CA LYS A 236 23.20 -7.67 10.83
C LYS A 236 24.42 -7.64 9.90
N ALA A 237 24.20 -7.35 8.63
CA ALA A 237 25.26 -7.28 7.63
C ALA A 237 26.10 -6.02 7.84
N THR A 238 27.39 -6.10 7.52
CA THR A 238 28.33 -4.95 7.62
C THR A 238 28.26 -4.05 6.41
N GLU A 239 27.78 -4.58 5.29
CA GLU A 239 27.62 -3.89 4.02
C GLU A 239 26.46 -2.87 4.09
N PRO A 240 26.63 -1.66 3.51
CA PRO A 240 25.62 -0.62 3.59
C PRO A 240 24.37 -0.99 2.78
N HIS A 241 23.19 -0.85 3.39
CA HIS A 241 21.92 -1.11 2.70
C HIS A 241 21.45 0.04 1.80
N LEU A 242 21.93 1.27 2.01
CA LEU A 242 21.60 2.49 1.24
C LEU A 242 20.12 2.93 1.24
N LEU A 243 19.25 2.20 1.95
CA LEU A 243 17.83 2.55 2.10
C LEU A 243 17.58 3.93 2.75
N GLU A 244 18.50 4.44 3.59
CA GLU A 244 18.47 5.80 4.15
C GLU A 244 18.58 6.92 3.10
N THR A 245 19.13 6.60 1.93
CA THR A 245 19.25 7.51 0.78
C THR A 245 18.03 7.42 -0.12
N TYR A 246 17.59 6.20 -0.45
CA TYR A 246 16.58 5.99 -1.50
C TYR A 246 15.14 5.95 -0.99
N THR A 247 14.87 5.54 0.26
CA THR A 247 13.49 5.56 0.80
C THR A 247 12.89 6.98 0.88
N PRO A 248 13.66 8.05 1.23
CA PRO A 248 13.17 9.43 1.10
C PRO A 248 12.82 9.82 -0.34
N GLU A 249 13.61 9.40 -1.33
CA GLU A 249 13.37 9.73 -2.74
C GLU A 249 12.07 9.10 -3.25
N VAL A 250 11.85 7.82 -2.93
CA VAL A 250 10.62 7.10 -3.28
C VAL A 250 9.41 7.71 -2.57
N THR A 251 9.53 8.02 -1.27
CA THR A 251 8.48 8.68 -0.49
C THR A 251 8.12 10.04 -1.09
N LYS A 252 9.12 10.85 -1.42
CA LYS A 252 8.93 12.14 -2.06
C LYS A 252 8.22 12.01 -3.40
N ALA A 253 8.70 11.12 -4.26
CA ALA A 253 8.12 10.90 -5.59
C ALA A 253 6.65 10.47 -5.53
N TYR A 254 6.31 9.58 -4.59
CA TYR A 254 4.91 9.18 -4.37
C TYR A 254 4.04 10.38 -3.97
N ILE A 255 4.46 11.12 -2.94
CA ILE A 255 3.68 12.24 -2.41
C ILE A 255 3.50 13.31 -3.49
N THR A 256 4.58 13.76 -4.14
CA THR A 256 4.51 14.81 -5.15
C THR A 256 3.65 14.38 -6.34
N SER A 257 3.80 13.14 -6.81
CA SER A 257 2.96 12.59 -7.89
C SER A 257 1.47 12.66 -7.57
N ARG A 258 1.06 12.29 -6.34
CA ARG A 258 -0.35 12.39 -5.93
C ARG A 258 -0.84 13.84 -5.90
N LEU A 259 -0.06 14.78 -5.38
CA LEU A 259 -0.44 16.19 -5.34
C LEU A 259 -0.50 16.86 -6.72
N GLU A 260 0.38 16.46 -7.63
CA GLU A 260 0.40 16.93 -9.02
C GLU A 260 -0.77 16.36 -9.81
N SER A 261 -1.11 15.08 -9.58
CA SER A 261 -2.22 14.41 -10.26
C SER A 261 -3.58 15.09 -10.06
N VAL A 262 -3.81 15.71 -8.89
CA VAL A 262 -5.09 16.39 -8.57
C VAL A 262 -5.47 17.41 -9.64
N HIS A 263 -4.50 18.21 -10.10
CA HIS A 263 -4.77 19.24 -11.10
C HIS A 263 -5.13 18.63 -12.46
N ILE A 264 -4.43 17.55 -12.85
CA ILE A 264 -4.66 16.84 -14.11
C ILE A 264 -6.03 16.17 -14.09
N ILE A 265 -6.35 15.45 -13.00
CA ILE A 265 -7.62 14.74 -12.81
C ILE A 265 -8.81 15.72 -12.91
N LEU A 266 -8.73 16.86 -12.22
CA LEU A 266 -9.80 17.87 -12.25
C LEU A 266 -9.93 18.57 -13.61
N ARG A 267 -8.81 18.82 -14.29
CA ARG A 267 -8.81 19.48 -15.61
C ARG A 267 -9.36 18.58 -16.71
N ASP A 268 -8.92 17.33 -16.72
CA ASP A 268 -9.18 16.39 -17.81
C ASP A 268 -10.38 15.47 -17.51
N GLY A 269 -10.95 15.54 -16.31
CA GLY A 269 -12.10 14.74 -15.89
C GLY A 269 -11.80 13.25 -15.75
N LEU A 270 -10.58 12.92 -15.30
CA LEU A 270 -10.15 11.53 -15.11
C LEU A 270 -10.76 10.92 -13.84
N GLU A 271 -10.67 9.60 -13.72
CA GLU A 271 -11.06 8.89 -12.49
C GLU A 271 -10.14 9.30 -11.33
N ASP A 272 -10.73 9.70 -10.20
CA ASP A 272 -9.97 10.12 -9.02
C ASP A 272 -9.56 8.89 -8.19
N PRO A 273 -8.26 8.64 -7.97
CA PRO A 273 -7.81 7.51 -7.16
C PRO A 273 -8.35 7.54 -5.72
N LEU A 274 -8.76 8.71 -5.20
CA LEU A 274 -9.38 8.83 -3.87
C LEU A 274 -10.74 8.15 -3.76
N ASP A 275 -11.39 7.82 -4.88
CA ASP A 275 -12.69 7.14 -4.89
C ASP A 275 -12.53 5.63 -4.56
N ASP A 276 -11.37 5.03 -4.84
CA ASP A 276 -11.02 3.67 -4.39
C ASP A 276 -10.32 3.70 -3.02
N THR A 277 -11.13 3.85 -1.97
CA THR A 277 -10.64 3.89 -0.58
C THR A 277 -9.85 2.65 -0.16
N GLY A 278 -10.12 1.48 -0.77
CA GLY A 278 -9.41 0.23 -0.46
C GLY A 278 -7.98 0.25 -1.01
N LEU A 279 -7.82 0.62 -2.28
CA LEU A 279 -6.52 0.76 -2.92
C LEU A 279 -5.70 1.87 -2.26
N VAL A 280 -6.31 3.01 -1.95
CA VAL A 280 -5.64 4.13 -1.27
C VAL A 280 -5.11 3.68 0.09
N GLN A 281 -5.94 3.03 0.91
CA GLN A 281 -5.51 2.53 2.23
C GLN A 281 -4.33 1.55 2.09
N GLN A 282 -4.39 0.64 1.11
CA GLN A 282 -3.31 -0.31 0.86
C GLN A 282 -1.99 0.39 0.48
N GLN A 283 -2.02 1.38 -0.41
CA GLN A 283 -0.83 2.14 -0.78
C GLN A 283 -0.29 2.98 0.38
N LEU A 284 -1.18 3.58 1.18
CA LEU A 284 -0.80 4.38 2.35
C LEU A 284 -0.20 3.53 3.47
N ASP A 285 -0.68 2.30 3.69
CA ASP A 285 -0.07 1.37 4.63
C ASP A 285 1.37 1.01 4.19
N GLN A 286 1.59 0.80 2.90
CA GLN A 286 2.93 0.59 2.35
C GLN A 286 3.82 1.82 2.51
N LEU A 287 3.32 3.00 2.10
CA LEU A 287 4.02 4.27 2.20
C LEU A 287 4.39 4.61 3.64
N SER A 288 3.51 4.35 4.62
CA SER A 288 3.75 4.66 6.03
C SER A 288 5.01 3.98 6.56
N THR A 289 5.26 2.74 6.14
CA THR A 289 6.45 1.98 6.52
C THR A 289 7.70 2.52 5.83
N ILE A 290 7.58 2.88 4.54
CA ILE A 290 8.70 3.44 3.75
C ILE A 290 9.12 4.80 4.33
N GLY A 291 8.16 5.71 4.52
CA GLY A 291 8.41 7.06 5.03
C GLY A 291 8.96 7.08 6.45
N ARG A 292 8.63 6.07 7.28
CA ARG A 292 9.19 5.91 8.63
C ARG A 292 10.63 5.37 8.66
N CYS A 293 11.16 4.88 7.55
CA CYS A 293 12.58 4.50 7.47
C CYS A 293 13.48 5.70 7.76
N GLU A 294 13.12 6.86 7.21
CA GLU A 294 13.83 8.14 7.36
C GLU A 294 12.83 9.23 7.77
N TYR A 295 12.27 9.05 8.97
CA TYR A 295 11.06 9.77 9.36
C TYR A 295 11.22 11.30 9.41
N GLU A 296 12.39 11.79 9.83
CA GLU A 296 12.69 13.22 9.86
C GLU A 296 12.55 13.88 8.48
N LYS A 297 13.13 13.26 7.44
CA LYS A 297 13.04 13.76 6.06
C LYS A 297 11.60 13.73 5.55
N THR A 298 10.86 12.67 5.88
CA THR A 298 9.44 12.54 5.52
C THR A 298 8.59 13.62 6.19
N CYS A 299 8.77 13.85 7.48
CA CYS A 299 8.05 14.89 8.22
C CYS A 299 8.37 16.29 7.69
N ALA A 300 9.64 16.60 7.43
CA ALA A 300 10.05 17.88 6.87
C ALA A 300 9.38 18.15 5.50
N LEU A 301 9.32 17.12 4.64
CA LEU A 301 8.63 17.21 3.35
C LEU A 301 7.13 17.44 3.52
N LEU A 302 6.46 16.68 4.40
CA LEU A 302 5.03 16.81 4.64
C LEU A 302 4.68 18.19 5.20
N VAL A 303 5.47 18.69 6.15
CA VAL A 303 5.33 20.05 6.70
C VAL A 303 5.42 21.08 5.58
N GLN A 304 6.45 21.02 4.74
CA GLN A 304 6.63 21.97 3.65
C GLN A 304 5.45 21.97 2.66
N LEU A 305 5.03 20.79 2.20
CA LEU A 305 3.95 20.65 1.22
C LEU A 305 2.58 21.03 1.80
N PHE A 306 2.34 20.72 3.08
CA PHE A 306 1.13 21.09 3.79
C PHE A 306 1.05 22.60 3.98
N ASP A 307 2.10 23.22 4.51
CA ASP A 307 2.10 24.67 4.76
C ASP A 307 1.90 25.44 3.45
N GLN A 308 2.55 25.02 2.36
CA GLN A 308 2.35 25.60 1.02
C GLN A 308 0.91 25.47 0.52
N SER A 309 0.32 24.27 0.62
CA SER A 309 -1.04 24.01 0.13
C SER A 309 -2.10 24.72 0.99
N ALA A 310 -1.91 24.72 2.32
CA ALA A 310 -2.81 25.35 3.27
C ALA A 310 -2.79 26.88 3.14
N GLN A 311 -1.60 27.48 2.96
CA GLN A 311 -1.49 28.91 2.71
C GLN A 311 -2.18 29.30 1.39
N SER A 312 -1.90 28.57 0.31
CA SER A 312 -2.54 28.82 -1.00
C SER A 312 -4.05 28.70 -0.91
N TYR A 313 -4.55 27.71 -0.19
CA TYR A 313 -5.98 27.53 0.07
C TYR A 313 -6.58 28.72 0.83
N GLN A 314 -5.93 29.18 1.91
CA GLN A 314 -6.39 30.34 2.68
C GLN A 314 -6.43 31.62 1.85
N GLU A 315 -5.42 31.86 1.00
CA GLU A 315 -5.36 33.02 0.10
C GLU A 315 -6.50 32.99 -0.94
N LEU A 316 -6.74 31.84 -1.57
CA LEU A 316 -7.86 31.63 -2.50
C LEU A 316 -9.21 31.82 -1.81
N LEU A 317 -9.33 31.39 -0.57
CA LEU A 317 -10.54 31.53 0.24
C LEU A 317 -10.85 32.96 0.69
N GLN A 318 -9.88 33.88 0.62
CA GLN A 318 -10.03 35.30 0.94
C GLN A 318 -10.20 36.16 -0.31
N SER A 319 -9.77 35.67 -1.48
CA SER A 319 -9.89 36.37 -2.75
C SER A 319 -11.31 36.30 -3.34
N THR A 320 -11.81 37.43 -3.84
CA THR A 320 -13.15 37.56 -4.43
C THR A 320 -13.24 37.00 -5.86
N ASN A 321 -12.10 36.83 -6.54
CA ASN A 321 -12.02 36.40 -7.95
C ASN A 321 -11.43 34.99 -8.11
N SER A 322 -11.45 34.18 -7.05
CA SER A 322 -10.84 32.85 -7.05
C SER A 322 -11.60 31.89 -7.95
N SER A 323 -10.87 31.14 -8.79
CA SER A 323 -11.45 30.07 -9.58
C SER A 323 -11.91 28.94 -8.66
N ALA A 324 -13.15 28.46 -8.84
CA ALA A 324 -13.64 27.27 -8.14
C ALA A 324 -12.74 26.04 -8.38
N MET A 325 -12.09 25.98 -9.56
CA MET A 325 -11.14 24.93 -9.88
C MET A 325 -9.87 25.01 -9.03
N ASP A 326 -9.33 26.22 -8.79
CA ASP A 326 -8.11 26.39 -7.99
C ASP A 326 -8.37 26.02 -6.53
N ILE A 327 -9.57 26.33 -6.01
CA ILE A 327 -10.02 25.91 -4.69
C ILE A 327 -10.09 24.38 -4.63
N ALA A 328 -10.77 23.74 -5.59
CA ALA A 328 -10.89 22.28 -5.65
C ALA A 328 -9.52 21.57 -5.76
N VAL A 329 -8.56 22.16 -6.48
CA VAL A 329 -7.19 21.65 -6.55
C VAL A 329 -6.51 21.66 -5.18
N GLN A 330 -6.63 22.75 -4.42
CA GLN A 330 -6.05 22.80 -3.08
C GLN A 330 -6.77 21.87 -2.10
N GLU A 331 -8.10 21.76 -2.18
CA GLU A 331 -8.87 20.79 -1.38
C GLU A 331 -8.41 19.36 -1.66
N GLY A 332 -8.21 18.97 -2.92
CA GLY A 332 -7.70 17.64 -3.29
C GLY A 332 -6.26 17.40 -2.80
N ARG A 333 -5.38 18.40 -2.90
CA ARG A 333 -4.00 18.32 -2.36
C ARG A 333 -3.99 18.14 -0.85
N LEU A 334 -4.77 18.96 -0.14
CA LEU A 334 -4.91 18.86 1.31
C LEU A 334 -5.53 17.53 1.73
N THR A 335 -6.50 17.01 0.96
CA THR A 335 -7.10 15.69 1.19
C THR A 335 -6.03 14.59 1.16
N TRP A 336 -5.19 14.56 0.11
CA TRP A 336 -4.06 13.63 0.03
C TRP A 336 -3.10 13.79 1.19
N LEU A 337 -2.73 15.02 1.53
CA LEU A 337 -1.79 15.28 2.63
C LEU A 337 -2.35 14.83 3.99
N VAL A 338 -3.64 15.06 4.27
CA VAL A 338 -4.29 14.60 5.51
C VAL A 338 -4.29 13.07 5.58
N TYR A 339 -4.64 12.39 4.49
CA TYR A 339 -4.55 10.93 4.42
C TYR A 339 -3.13 10.41 4.65
N ILE A 340 -2.14 11.01 3.99
CA ILE A 340 -0.73 10.61 4.11
C ILE A 340 -0.21 10.88 5.53
N ILE A 341 -0.51 12.04 6.12
CA ILE A 341 -0.16 12.37 7.51
C ILE A 341 -0.77 11.35 8.48
N GLY A 342 -2.07 11.05 8.33
CA GLY A 342 -2.75 10.04 9.12
C GLY A 342 -2.06 8.68 9.01
N ALA A 343 -1.75 8.24 7.79
CA ALA A 343 -1.09 6.96 7.53
C ALA A 343 0.33 6.90 8.12
N VAL A 344 1.16 7.93 7.93
CA VAL A 344 2.51 7.94 8.51
C VAL A 344 2.44 7.97 10.02
N ILE A 345 1.52 8.70 10.67
CA ILE A 345 1.33 8.62 12.14
C ILE A 345 0.90 7.20 12.54
N GLY A 346 -0.09 6.64 11.84
CA GLY A 346 -0.64 5.30 12.08
C GLY A 346 0.36 4.15 11.88
N GLY A 347 1.37 4.33 11.03
CA GLY A 347 2.43 3.36 10.74
C GLY A 347 3.44 3.14 11.88
N ARG A 348 3.23 3.76 13.05
CA ARG A 348 4.12 3.63 14.20
C ARG A 348 4.17 2.20 14.72
N VAL A 349 5.38 1.66 14.83
CA VAL A 349 5.63 0.40 15.52
C VAL A 349 5.87 0.70 17.00
N SER A 350 5.08 0.08 17.89
CA SER A 350 5.04 0.39 19.33
C SER A 350 6.38 0.29 20.08
N PHE A 351 7.37 -0.41 19.54
CA PHE A 351 8.67 -0.64 20.18
C PHE A 351 9.81 0.24 19.66
N ALA A 352 9.57 1.06 18.62
CA ALA A 352 10.62 1.84 17.94
C ALA A 352 10.51 3.36 18.16
N SER A 353 9.62 3.82 19.05
CA SER A 353 9.32 5.24 19.16
C SER A 353 10.29 6.00 20.05
N THR A 354 10.77 7.14 19.54
CA THR A 354 11.57 8.11 20.27
C THR A 354 10.76 9.36 20.60
N ASP A 355 11.18 10.07 21.65
CA ASP A 355 10.62 11.38 22.03
C ASP A 355 10.68 12.41 20.88
N GLU A 356 11.64 12.27 19.97
CA GLU A 356 11.81 13.12 18.78
C GLU A 356 10.72 12.83 17.73
N GLN A 357 10.42 11.55 17.48
CA GLN A 357 9.34 11.17 16.58
C GLN A 357 7.99 11.66 17.08
N ASP A 358 7.77 11.63 18.40
CA ASP A 358 6.57 12.17 19.02
C ASP A 358 6.43 13.69 18.87
N ALA A 359 7.54 14.44 18.90
CA ALA A 359 7.52 15.86 18.62
C ALA A 359 7.16 16.15 17.15
N MET A 360 7.70 15.36 16.22
CA MET A 360 7.38 15.46 14.79
C MET A 360 5.92 15.11 14.49
N ASP A 361 5.36 14.07 15.13
CA ASP A 361 3.94 13.75 15.03
C ASP A 361 3.09 14.93 15.55
N GLY A 362 3.54 15.62 16.60
CA GLY A 362 2.89 16.80 17.14
C GLY A 362 2.81 17.96 16.14
N GLU A 363 3.89 18.21 15.39
CA GLU A 363 3.91 19.21 14.31
C GLU A 363 2.88 18.91 13.20
N LEU A 364 2.79 17.65 12.80
CA LEU A 364 1.86 17.22 11.76
C LEU A 364 0.40 17.27 12.25
N VAL A 365 0.13 16.81 13.47
CA VAL A 365 -1.19 16.86 14.09
C VAL A 365 -1.67 18.31 14.22
N CYS A 366 -0.81 19.23 14.65
CA CYS A 366 -1.16 20.65 14.76
C CYS A 366 -1.70 21.21 13.43
N ARG A 367 -1.02 20.93 12.33
CA ARG A 367 -1.40 21.38 10.99
C ARG A 367 -2.75 20.84 10.54
N VAL A 368 -2.98 19.53 10.74
CA VAL A 368 -4.26 18.91 10.39
C VAL A 368 -5.41 19.49 11.22
N LEU A 369 -5.21 19.70 12.52
CA LEU A 369 -6.23 20.30 13.39
C LEU A 369 -6.50 21.78 13.08
N GLN A 370 -5.48 22.55 12.68
CA GLN A 370 -5.67 23.93 12.21
C GLN A 370 -6.48 23.97 10.90
N LEU A 371 -6.18 23.06 9.97
CA LEU A 371 -6.96 22.93 8.74
C LEU A 371 -8.41 22.53 9.04
N MET A 372 -8.63 21.59 9.97
CA MET A 372 -9.97 21.20 10.40
C MET A 372 -10.75 22.41 10.94
N ASN A 373 -10.15 23.26 11.78
CA ASN A 373 -10.82 24.47 12.27
C ASN A 373 -11.20 25.43 11.12
N LEU A 374 -10.33 25.57 10.12
CA LEU A 374 -10.60 26.39 8.94
C LEU A 374 -11.78 25.81 8.12
N THR A 375 -11.80 24.51 7.85
CA THR A 375 -12.84 23.86 7.05
C THR A 375 -14.17 23.80 7.79
N ASP A 376 -14.15 23.47 9.10
CA ASP A 376 -15.34 23.39 9.94
C ASP A 376 -16.07 24.72 10.04
N SER A 377 -15.31 25.83 10.12
CA SER A 377 -15.89 27.19 10.15
C SER A 377 -16.71 27.54 8.90
N ARG A 378 -16.52 26.80 7.81
CA ARG A 378 -17.13 27.05 6.49
C ARG A 378 -18.12 25.99 6.05
N LEU A 379 -18.36 24.93 6.82
CA LEU A 379 -19.26 23.83 6.45
C LEU A 379 -20.68 24.28 6.07
N ALA A 380 -21.17 25.38 6.63
CA ALA A 380 -22.48 25.95 6.27
C ALA A 380 -22.53 26.55 4.85
N GLN A 381 -21.38 26.89 4.26
CA GLN A 381 -21.26 27.56 2.97
C GLN A 381 -20.68 26.62 1.90
N ALA A 382 -19.61 25.90 2.24
CA ALA A 382 -18.91 24.99 1.35
C ALA A 382 -18.25 23.87 2.18
N GLY A 383 -18.62 22.62 1.89
CA GLY A 383 -18.03 21.44 2.49
C GLY A 383 -17.46 20.52 1.42
N ASN A 384 -16.32 19.88 1.71
CA ASN A 384 -15.70 18.90 0.83
C ASN A 384 -15.74 17.51 1.48
N GLU A 385 -16.52 16.59 0.88
CA GLU A 385 -16.72 15.25 1.42
C GLU A 385 -15.42 14.44 1.51
N LYS A 386 -14.54 14.57 0.49
CA LYS A 386 -13.28 13.82 0.44
C LYS A 386 -12.32 14.27 1.55
N LEU A 387 -12.22 15.57 1.77
CA LEU A 387 -11.40 16.13 2.85
C LEU A 387 -11.94 15.71 4.23
N GLU A 388 -13.26 15.66 4.39
CA GLU A 388 -13.89 15.21 5.64
C GLU A 388 -13.63 13.71 5.92
N LEU A 389 -13.71 12.87 4.90
CA LEU A 389 -13.33 11.47 5.02
C LEU A 389 -11.83 11.31 5.37
N ALA A 390 -10.97 12.15 4.81
CA ALA A 390 -9.55 12.19 5.17
C ALA A 390 -9.35 12.60 6.64
N MET A 391 -10.08 13.60 7.12
CA MET A 391 -10.04 14.02 8.53
C MET A 391 -10.46 12.87 9.46
N LEU A 392 -11.52 12.14 9.13
CA LEU A 392 -11.94 10.97 9.91
C LEU A 392 -10.89 9.85 9.90
N SER A 393 -10.27 9.58 8.75
CA SER A 393 -9.16 8.64 8.64
C SER A 393 -7.95 9.06 9.48
N PHE A 394 -7.63 10.35 9.50
CA PHE A 394 -6.60 10.90 10.36
C PHE A 394 -6.92 10.69 11.84
N PHE A 395 -8.14 11.01 12.28
CA PHE A 395 -8.55 10.81 13.67
C PHE A 395 -8.50 9.33 14.09
N GLU A 396 -8.85 8.40 13.20
CA GLU A 396 -8.73 6.98 13.45
C GLU A 396 -7.27 6.57 13.72
N GLN A 397 -6.33 6.99 12.87
CA GLN A 397 -4.91 6.69 13.05
C GLN A 397 -4.32 7.40 14.28
N PHE A 398 -4.69 8.66 14.51
CA PHE A 398 -4.25 9.42 15.66
C PHE A 398 -4.74 8.77 16.97
N ARG A 399 -6.00 8.36 17.03
CA ARG A 399 -6.56 7.61 18.17
C ARG A 399 -5.78 6.33 18.43
N LYS A 400 -5.59 5.52 17.39
CA LYS A 400 -4.91 4.21 17.48
C LYS A 400 -3.53 4.31 18.13
N ILE A 401 -2.83 5.41 17.89
CA ILE A 401 -1.46 5.62 18.37
C ILE A 401 -1.40 6.35 19.71
N TYR A 402 -2.23 7.40 19.90
CA TYR A 402 -2.04 8.36 21.00
C TYR A 402 -3.18 8.39 22.03
N ILE A 403 -4.25 7.62 21.84
CA ILE A 403 -5.42 7.59 22.72
C ILE A 403 -5.78 6.15 23.08
N GLY A 404 -5.75 5.82 24.37
CA GLY A 404 -6.24 4.55 24.90
C GLY A 404 -5.44 4.02 26.09
N ASP A 405 -5.96 2.96 26.70
CA ASP A 405 -5.45 2.41 27.96
C ASP A 405 -4.01 1.87 27.86
N GLN A 406 -3.60 1.42 26.67
CA GLN A 406 -2.30 0.79 26.42
C GLN A 406 -1.28 1.74 25.78
N VAL A 407 -1.62 3.03 25.64
CA VAL A 407 -0.77 4.01 24.98
C VAL A 407 0.25 4.58 25.97
N GLN A 408 1.53 4.58 25.59
CA GLN A 408 2.57 5.27 26.37
C GLN A 408 2.32 6.78 26.34
N LYS A 409 2.38 7.43 27.51
CA LYS A 409 2.22 8.88 27.62
C LYS A 409 3.32 9.60 26.85
N SER A 410 2.96 10.16 25.70
CA SER A 410 3.88 10.91 24.85
C SER A 410 3.99 12.38 25.27
N SER A 411 4.88 12.66 26.22
CA SER A 411 5.00 14.01 26.78
C SER A 411 5.39 15.09 25.76
N LYS A 412 6.13 14.71 24.70
CA LYS A 412 6.59 15.63 23.65
C LYS A 412 5.50 16.00 22.65
N LEU A 413 4.65 15.05 22.26
CA LEU A 413 3.46 15.32 21.46
C LEU A 413 2.58 16.37 22.15
N TYR A 414 2.18 16.11 23.40
CA TYR A 414 1.29 17.00 24.15
C TYR A 414 1.93 18.35 24.45
N ARG A 415 3.25 18.43 24.65
CA ARG A 415 3.96 19.72 24.72
C ARG A 415 3.72 20.52 23.44
N ARG A 416 3.87 19.90 22.27
CA ARG A 416 3.71 20.63 21.01
C ARG A 416 2.27 21.07 20.76
N LEU A 417 1.30 20.20 21.06
CA LEU A 417 -0.12 20.53 20.98
C LEU A 417 -0.52 21.65 21.96
N SER A 418 0.07 21.68 23.15
CA SER A 418 -0.10 22.75 24.13
C SER A 418 0.43 24.09 23.60
N GLU A 419 1.64 24.12 23.03
CA GLU A 419 2.26 25.34 22.51
C GLU A 419 1.50 25.97 21.33
N VAL A 420 0.97 25.14 20.42
CA VAL A 420 0.38 25.63 19.17
C VAL A 420 -1.15 25.75 19.27
N LEU A 421 -1.81 24.82 19.95
CA LEU A 421 -3.28 24.72 20.00
C LEU A 421 -3.87 24.91 21.41
N GLY A 422 -3.03 25.02 22.44
CA GLY A 422 -3.49 25.06 23.84
C GLY A 422 -4.03 23.72 24.36
N LEU A 423 -3.78 22.61 23.66
CA LEU A 423 -4.26 21.28 24.06
C LEU A 423 -3.25 20.63 25.01
N ASN A 424 -3.48 20.78 26.30
CA ASN A 424 -2.50 20.42 27.34
C ASN A 424 -2.50 18.93 27.70
N ASP A 425 -3.62 18.25 27.50
CA ASP A 425 -3.78 16.86 27.91
C ASP A 425 -4.72 16.08 26.97
N GLU A 426 -4.77 14.76 27.20
CA GLU A 426 -5.61 13.83 26.47
C GLU A 426 -7.11 14.16 26.57
N THR A 427 -7.57 14.77 27.67
CA THR A 427 -8.99 15.14 27.86
C THR A 427 -9.37 16.25 26.88
N MET A 428 -8.51 17.26 26.71
CA MET A 428 -8.70 18.32 25.73
C MET A 428 -8.70 17.76 24.30
N VAL A 429 -7.81 16.81 23.99
CA VAL A 429 -7.81 16.12 22.70
C VAL A 429 -9.10 15.33 22.49
N LEU A 430 -9.57 14.57 23.49
CA LEU A 430 -10.86 13.87 23.42
C LEU A 430 -12.04 14.84 23.19
N SER A 431 -11.97 16.06 23.74
CA SER A 431 -12.94 17.11 23.45
C SER A 431 -12.94 17.54 21.99
N VAL A 432 -11.76 17.58 21.33
CA VAL A 432 -11.66 17.85 19.89
C VAL A 432 -12.31 16.73 19.08
N PHE A 433 -12.06 15.46 19.43
CA PHE A 433 -12.70 14.31 18.77
C PHE A 433 -14.24 14.38 18.86
N ILE A 434 -14.78 14.58 20.07
CA ILE A 434 -16.22 14.66 20.27
C ILE A 434 -16.81 15.91 19.58
N GLY A 435 -16.11 17.04 19.63
CA GLY A 435 -16.48 18.24 18.89
C GLY A 435 -16.63 17.95 17.40
N LYS A 436 -15.64 17.29 16.79
CA LYS A 436 -15.68 16.90 15.39
C LYS A 436 -16.80 15.91 15.08
N ILE A 437 -17.01 14.91 15.93
CA ILE A 437 -18.12 13.95 15.79
C ILE A 437 -19.47 14.69 15.75
N ILE A 438 -19.70 15.61 16.70
CA ILE A 438 -20.94 16.39 16.76
C ILE A 438 -21.09 17.26 15.52
N THR A 439 -20.03 17.97 15.10
CA THR A 439 -20.03 18.77 13.87
C THR A 439 -20.43 17.91 12.68
N ASN A 440 -19.82 16.74 12.52
CA ASN A 440 -20.11 15.87 11.39
C ASN A 440 -21.54 15.32 11.41
N LEU A 441 -22.05 14.89 12.56
CA LEU A 441 -23.44 14.43 12.67
C LEU A 441 -24.47 15.55 12.44
N LYS A 442 -24.12 16.81 12.70
CA LYS A 442 -24.98 17.98 12.46
C LYS A 442 -25.01 18.37 10.98
N TYR A 443 -23.84 18.54 10.35
CA TYR A 443 -23.73 19.07 8.99
C TYR A 443 -23.77 17.99 7.90
N TRP A 444 -23.28 16.78 8.19
CA TRP A 444 -23.14 15.68 7.23
C TRP A 444 -24.13 14.53 7.44
N GLY A 445 -25.18 14.71 8.24
CA GLY A 445 -26.15 13.64 8.55
C GLY A 445 -26.93 13.06 7.34
N ARG A 446 -26.76 13.63 6.14
CA ARG A 446 -27.29 13.10 4.87
C ARG A 446 -26.24 12.35 4.03
N CYS A 447 -24.96 12.47 4.34
CA CYS A 447 -23.86 11.75 3.69
C CYS A 447 -23.58 10.47 4.49
N GLU A 448 -23.99 9.32 3.93
CA GLU A 448 -23.87 8.02 4.59
C GLU A 448 -22.42 7.62 4.89
N PRO A 449 -21.45 7.77 3.97
CA PRO A 449 -20.05 7.40 4.25
C PRO A 449 -19.45 8.17 5.43
N ILE A 450 -19.69 9.48 5.49
CA ILE A 450 -19.20 10.35 6.58
C ILE A 450 -19.89 10.00 7.89
N THR A 451 -21.21 9.83 7.86
CA THR A 451 -21.99 9.47 9.06
C THR A 451 -21.55 8.13 9.62
N SER A 452 -21.40 7.12 8.76
CA SER A 452 -20.97 5.77 9.13
C SER A 452 -19.57 5.77 9.78
N LYS A 453 -18.58 6.41 9.14
CA LYS A 453 -17.21 6.53 9.71
C LYS A 453 -17.16 7.38 10.98
N THR A 454 -17.95 8.45 11.06
CA THR A 454 -18.06 9.29 12.27
C THR A 454 -18.60 8.49 13.45
N LEU A 455 -19.62 7.67 13.22
CA LEU A 455 -20.19 6.80 14.25
C LEU A 455 -19.28 5.65 14.63
N GLN A 456 -18.52 5.10 13.67
CA GLN A 456 -17.48 4.12 13.97
C GLN A 456 -16.41 4.72 14.91
N LEU A 457 -15.98 5.96 14.65
CA LEU A 457 -15.03 6.66 15.53
C LEU A 457 -15.60 6.86 16.95
N LEU A 458 -16.86 7.27 17.07
CA LEU A 458 -17.55 7.38 18.36
C LEU A 458 -17.62 6.02 19.08
N ASN A 459 -17.99 4.97 18.34
CA ASN A 459 -18.08 3.61 18.87
C ASN A 459 -16.72 3.14 19.38
N ASP A 460 -15.65 3.36 18.63
CA ASP A 460 -14.29 2.99 19.01
C ASP A 460 -13.81 3.71 20.29
N LEU A 461 -14.14 4.99 20.42
CA LEU A 461 -13.85 5.79 21.62
C LEU A 461 -14.65 5.30 22.85
N SER A 462 -15.85 4.76 22.62
CA SER A 462 -16.73 4.24 23.68
C SER A 462 -16.32 2.87 24.25
N ILE A 463 -15.30 2.21 23.68
CA ILE A 463 -14.85 0.88 24.10
C ILE A 463 -13.80 0.96 25.23
N GLY A 464 -12.92 1.95 25.21
CA GLY A 464 -11.80 2.06 26.17
C GLY A 464 -12.24 2.59 27.53
N TYR A 465 -11.93 1.88 28.62
CA TYR A 465 -12.44 2.23 29.94
C TYR A 465 -11.91 3.58 30.44
N SER A 466 -10.61 3.89 30.29
CA SER A 466 -10.10 5.21 30.71
C SER A 466 -10.61 6.35 29.84
N SER A 467 -10.76 6.11 28.54
CA SER A 467 -11.29 7.08 27.59
C SER A 467 -12.73 7.43 27.93
N VAL A 468 -13.59 6.45 28.16
CA VAL A 468 -15.01 6.67 28.53
C VAL A 468 -15.13 7.49 29.82
N ARG A 469 -14.36 7.20 30.88
CA ARG A 469 -14.40 7.98 32.13
C ARG A 469 -14.02 9.45 31.95
N LYS A 470 -13.18 9.77 30.97
CA LYS A 470 -12.85 11.16 30.60
C LYS A 470 -13.93 11.77 29.72
N LEU A 471 -14.41 11.01 28.73
CA LEU A 471 -15.43 11.43 27.76
C LEU A 471 -16.72 11.86 28.44
N VAL A 472 -17.22 11.08 29.40
CA VAL A 472 -18.49 11.36 30.10
C VAL A 472 -18.47 12.70 30.85
N LYS A 473 -17.28 13.18 31.26
CA LYS A 473 -17.12 14.48 31.93
C LYS A 473 -17.17 15.67 30.98
N LEU A 474 -17.10 15.43 29.66
CA LEU A 474 -17.13 16.49 28.66
C LEU A 474 -18.56 16.98 28.47
N SER A 475 -18.75 18.30 28.50
CA SER A 475 -20.05 18.95 28.24
C SER A 475 -20.61 18.57 26.87
N ALA A 476 -19.75 18.32 25.89
CA ALA A 476 -20.14 17.89 24.55
C ALA A 476 -20.76 16.48 24.53
N VAL A 477 -20.25 15.55 25.35
CA VAL A 477 -20.84 14.21 25.50
C VAL A 477 -22.17 14.30 26.25
N GLN A 478 -22.24 15.12 27.29
CA GLN A 478 -23.49 15.41 28.00
C GLN A 478 -24.53 16.05 27.06
N PHE A 479 -24.12 16.93 26.15
CA PHE A 479 -24.99 17.44 25.11
C PHE A 479 -25.55 16.31 24.23
N MET A 480 -24.70 15.38 23.74
CA MET A 480 -25.17 14.25 22.93
C MET A 480 -26.12 13.32 23.69
N LEU A 481 -25.82 13.01 24.96
CA LEU A 481 -26.66 12.18 25.81
C LEU A 481 -28.04 12.81 26.05
N ASN A 482 -28.12 14.14 26.15
CA ASN A 482 -29.39 14.85 26.36
C ASN A 482 -30.13 15.21 25.05
N ASN A 483 -29.44 15.26 23.90
CA ASN A 483 -29.96 15.81 22.64
C ASN A 483 -29.83 14.81 21.48
N HIS A 484 -30.36 13.60 21.65
CA HIS A 484 -30.24 12.47 20.71
C HIS A 484 -31.51 12.23 19.87
N THR A 485 -32.08 13.29 19.30
CA THR A 485 -33.27 13.26 18.44
C THR A 485 -32.97 13.76 17.03
N SER A 486 -33.93 13.60 16.11
CA SER A 486 -33.82 14.08 14.72
C SER A 486 -33.72 15.60 14.59
N GLU A 487 -34.09 16.35 15.64
CA GLU A 487 -33.95 17.80 15.71
C GLU A 487 -32.48 18.23 15.73
N HIS A 488 -31.63 17.44 16.40
CA HIS A 488 -30.21 17.72 16.53
C HIS A 488 -29.35 16.91 15.55
N PHE A 489 -29.79 15.71 15.20
CA PHE A 489 -29.07 14.79 14.32
C PHE A 489 -30.00 14.23 13.26
N SER A 490 -29.93 14.78 12.05
CA SER A 490 -30.88 14.50 10.96
C SER A 490 -30.98 13.01 10.59
N PHE A 491 -29.90 12.22 10.71
CA PHE A 491 -29.89 10.78 10.41
C PHE A 491 -30.79 9.93 11.35
N LEU A 492 -31.18 10.47 12.51
CA LEU A 492 -32.09 9.82 13.46
C LEU A 492 -33.57 9.93 13.05
N GLY A 493 -33.92 10.82 12.11
CA GLY A 493 -35.30 11.06 11.67
C GLY A 493 -35.87 9.96 10.78
N LEU A 494 -37.16 9.64 10.94
CA LEU A 494 -37.86 8.69 10.06
C LEU A 494 -38.08 9.33 8.68
N ASN A 495 -37.15 9.14 7.75
CA ASN A 495 -37.37 9.47 6.34
C ASN A 495 -38.31 8.43 5.72
N ASN A 496 -39.26 8.86 4.88
CA ASN A 496 -40.24 7.99 4.19
C ASN A 496 -39.59 6.92 3.26
N GLN A 497 -38.28 7.01 3.04
CA GLN A 497 -37.44 5.96 2.48
C GLN A 497 -36.48 5.52 3.58
N SER A 498 -36.91 4.61 4.45
CA SER A 498 -36.07 4.08 5.53
C SER A 498 -34.95 3.23 4.93
N ASN A 499 -33.84 3.87 4.57
CA ASN A 499 -32.67 3.19 4.06
C ASN A 499 -32.08 2.31 5.17
N LEU A 500 -31.76 1.06 4.83
CA LEU A 500 -31.22 0.06 5.76
C LEU A 500 -29.90 0.52 6.42
N SER A 501 -29.18 1.45 5.77
CA SER A 501 -27.99 2.15 6.26
C SER A 501 -28.27 3.04 7.48
N ASP A 502 -29.37 3.79 7.48
CA ASP A 502 -29.73 4.71 8.57
C ASP A 502 -30.05 3.93 9.85
N MET A 503 -30.61 2.72 9.70
CA MET A 503 -30.83 1.80 10.82
C MET A 503 -29.52 1.29 11.43
N ARG A 504 -28.52 0.97 10.59
CA ARG A 504 -27.18 0.58 11.08
C ARG A 504 -26.52 1.73 11.83
N CYS A 505 -26.55 2.94 11.26
CA CYS A 505 -26.03 4.15 11.89
C CYS A 505 -26.68 4.40 13.27
N ARG A 506 -28.01 4.33 13.37
CA ARG A 506 -28.73 4.43 14.65
C ARG A 506 -28.29 3.39 15.66
N THR A 507 -28.15 2.15 15.22
CA THR A 507 -27.72 1.04 16.09
C THR A 507 -26.33 1.31 16.66
N THR A 508 -25.37 1.70 15.81
CA THR A 508 -24.01 2.05 16.25
C THR A 508 -24.01 3.26 17.20
N PHE A 509 -24.80 4.29 16.89
CA PHE A 509 -24.93 5.49 17.72
C PHE A 509 -25.45 5.18 19.12
N TYR A 510 -26.58 4.48 19.23
CA TYR A 510 -27.15 4.13 20.53
C TYR A 510 -26.33 3.08 21.28
N THR A 511 -25.61 2.21 20.57
CA THR A 511 -24.64 1.30 21.22
C THR A 511 -23.53 2.09 21.91
N ALA A 512 -22.97 3.09 21.23
CA ALA A 512 -21.92 3.93 21.80
C ALA A 512 -22.45 4.80 22.94
N LEU A 513 -23.61 5.45 22.77
CA LEU A 513 -24.24 6.24 23.84
C LEU A 513 -24.59 5.38 25.06
N GLY A 514 -25.08 4.15 24.86
CA GLY A 514 -25.38 3.23 25.94
C GLY A 514 -24.15 2.95 26.80
N ARG A 515 -22.99 2.69 26.19
CA ARG A 515 -21.72 2.50 26.94
C ARG A 515 -21.29 3.75 27.71
N LEU A 516 -21.44 4.93 27.11
CA LEU A 516 -21.13 6.19 27.78
C LEU A 516 -22.06 6.43 28.98
N LEU A 517 -23.36 6.12 28.83
CA LEU A 517 -24.37 6.28 29.87
C LEU A 517 -24.13 5.35 31.06
N MET A 518 -23.82 4.06 30.83
CA MET A 518 -23.58 3.11 31.94
C MET A 518 -22.46 3.61 32.85
N VAL A 519 -21.36 4.08 32.27
CA VAL A 519 -20.24 4.62 33.04
C VAL A 519 -20.59 5.93 33.76
N ASP A 520 -21.46 6.77 33.20
CA ASP A 520 -21.97 7.97 33.87
C ASP A 520 -22.82 7.62 35.10
N LEU A 521 -23.61 6.55 34.99
CA LEU A 521 -24.42 6.01 36.08
C LEU A 521 -23.58 5.24 37.13
N GLY A 522 -22.30 5.00 36.86
CA GLY A 522 -21.39 4.28 37.76
C GLY A 522 -21.52 2.76 37.69
N GLU A 523 -22.16 2.24 36.64
CA GLU A 523 -22.29 0.81 36.29
C GLU A 523 -21.23 0.40 35.26
#